data_AF-A0A135WM66-F1
#
_entry.id   AF-A0A135WM66-F1
#
_cell.length_a   1.000
_cell.length_b   1.000
_cell.length_c   1.000
_cell.angle_alpha   90.00
_cell.angle_beta   90.00
_cell.angle_gamma   90.00
#
_symmetry.space_group_name_H-M   'P 1'
#
loop_
_entity.id
_entity.type
_entity.pdbx_description
1 polymer ?
#
loop_
_entity_poly.entity_id
_entity_poly.type
_entity_poly.pdbx_seq_one_letter_code
_entity_poly.pdbx_strand_id
1 'polypeptide(L)'
;MLKNPNLKRIGDSAPNSLDDKIKKGIDGLYENSNPPPKFIIDEAKYGTSELSKGAKDGAQMSDPWIKGSKRLEKQVGPERAREIERAMKKGEVDRVLSKIDEKGKVTTYKLDKQGNVTGPWP
;
A
#
# COMPACT_ATOMS: atom_id res chain seq x y z
N MET A 1 2.77 -6.81 -7.92
CA MET A 1 1.72 -5.83 -8.20
C MET A 1 0.39 -6.55 -8.27
N LEU A 2 -0.65 -6.02 -7.64
CA LEU A 2 -1.96 -6.65 -7.58
C LEU A 2 -2.54 -6.83 -8.99
N LYS A 3 -2.97 -8.06 -9.32
CA LYS A 3 -3.55 -8.40 -10.63
C LYS A 3 -5.06 -8.56 -10.48
N ASN A 4 -5.80 -7.47 -10.57
CA ASN A 4 -7.26 -7.47 -10.54
C ASN A 4 -7.78 -6.39 -11.51
N PRO A 5 -8.66 -6.74 -12.48
CA PRO A 5 -9.13 -5.81 -13.50
C PRO A 5 -9.96 -4.64 -12.95
N ASN A 6 -10.49 -4.78 -11.72
CA ASN A 6 -11.23 -3.71 -11.05
C ASN A 6 -10.32 -2.73 -10.29
N LEU A 7 -9.00 -2.98 -10.23
CA LEU A 7 -8.06 -2.12 -9.51
C LEU A 7 -7.30 -1.23 -10.49
N LYS A 8 -7.56 0.08 -10.40
CA LYS A 8 -6.83 1.11 -11.14
C LYS A 8 -5.76 1.72 -10.23
N ARG A 9 -4.49 1.62 -10.64
CA ARG A 9 -3.40 2.26 -9.90
C ARG A 9 -3.50 3.79 -10.01
N ILE A 10 -3.30 4.49 -8.91
CA ILE A 10 -3.36 5.96 -8.80
C ILE A 10 -2.07 6.51 -8.20
N GLY A 11 -1.72 7.75 -8.55
CA GLY A 11 -0.50 8.41 -8.10
C GLY A 11 0.74 7.99 -8.88
N ASP A 12 1.89 7.96 -8.21
CA ASP A 12 3.18 7.59 -8.78
C ASP A 12 3.13 6.27 -9.57
N SER A 13 3.64 6.21 -10.80
CA SER A 13 3.85 4.98 -11.58
C SER A 13 4.77 3.98 -10.88
N ALA A 14 4.64 2.69 -11.21
CA ALA A 14 5.53 1.65 -10.70
C ALA A 14 6.93 1.86 -11.30
N PRO A 15 8.00 1.45 -10.60
CA PRO A 15 9.33 1.43 -11.19
C PRO A 15 9.32 0.56 -12.46
N ASN A 16 9.95 1.05 -13.53
CA ASN A 16 10.06 0.37 -14.82
C ASN A 16 11.34 -0.46 -14.94
N SER A 17 12.35 -0.19 -14.11
CA SER A 17 13.65 -0.86 -14.13
C SER A 17 14.31 -0.95 -12.75
N LEU A 18 15.36 -1.77 -12.63
CA LEU A 18 16.18 -1.86 -11.41
C LEU A 18 17.00 -0.60 -11.16
N ASP A 19 17.28 0.18 -12.21
CA ASP A 19 18.06 1.42 -12.16
C ASP A 19 17.20 2.65 -11.86
N ASP A 20 15.87 2.49 -11.81
CA ASP A 20 14.97 3.57 -11.44
C ASP A 20 15.28 4.05 -10.03
N LYS A 21 15.32 5.37 -9.86
CA LYS A 21 15.55 5.99 -8.55
C LYS A 21 14.54 5.46 -7.53
N ILE A 22 15.05 4.89 -6.43
CA ILE A 22 14.23 4.37 -5.33
C ILE A 22 13.32 5.49 -4.80
N LYS A 23 12.02 5.39 -5.08
CA LYS A 23 10.99 6.23 -4.46
C LYS A 23 10.70 5.67 -3.08
N LYS A 24 10.92 6.49 -2.04
CA LYS A 24 10.60 6.13 -0.66
C LYS A 24 9.13 6.46 -0.38
N GLY A 25 8.34 5.49 0.07
CA GLY A 25 6.93 5.74 0.39
C GLY A 25 6.08 4.49 0.30
N ILE A 26 4.82 4.67 -0.09
CA ILE A 26 3.87 3.61 -0.39
C ILE A 26 4.16 3.10 -1.80
N ASP A 27 4.34 1.79 -1.96
CA ASP A 27 4.70 1.19 -3.26
C ASP A 27 3.53 1.22 -4.25
N GLY A 28 2.32 0.94 -3.77
CA GLY A 28 1.11 0.84 -4.58
C GLY A 28 -0.09 1.49 -3.92
N LEU A 29 -0.85 2.23 -4.71
CA LEU A 29 -2.13 2.79 -4.31
C LEU A 29 -3.12 2.60 -5.45
N TYR A 30 -4.28 2.04 -5.15
CA TYR A 30 -5.28 1.66 -6.13
C TYR A 30 -6.67 2.14 -5.72
N GLU A 31 -7.46 2.52 -6.71
CA GLU A 31 -8.89 2.70 -6.61
C GLU A 31 -9.60 1.48 -7.17
N ASN A 32 -10.61 1.00 -6.44
CA ASN A 32 -11.45 -0.12 -6.87
C ASN A 32 -12.70 0.40 -7.58
N SER A 33 -12.90 0.02 -8.83
CA SER A 33 -14.11 0.35 -9.60
C SER A 33 -15.34 -0.43 -9.14
N ASN A 34 -15.18 -1.49 -8.33
CA ASN A 34 -16.25 -2.31 -7.78
C ASN A 34 -16.10 -2.50 -6.24
N PRO A 35 -16.34 -1.46 -5.43
CA PRO A 35 -16.19 -1.51 -3.97
C PRO A 35 -17.20 -2.47 -3.30
N PRO A 36 -16.89 -3.02 -2.10
CA PRO A 36 -15.75 -2.71 -1.22
C PRO A 36 -14.48 -3.57 -1.48
N PRO A 37 -13.29 -3.11 -1.05
CA PRO A 37 -12.96 -1.79 -0.49
C PRO A 37 -12.92 -0.71 -1.59
N LYS A 38 -12.97 0.57 -1.23
CA LYS A 38 -12.87 1.69 -2.18
C LYS A 38 -11.42 1.95 -2.62
N PHE A 39 -10.48 1.87 -1.68
CA PHE A 39 -9.05 2.00 -1.98
C PHE A 39 -8.25 0.82 -1.43
N ILE A 40 -7.12 0.56 -2.08
CA ILE A 40 -6.14 -0.42 -1.65
C ILE A 40 -4.79 0.28 -1.54
N ILE A 41 -4.14 0.12 -0.40
CA ILE A 41 -2.75 0.55 -0.15
C ILE A 41 -1.91 -0.73 -0.12
N ASP A 42 -0.95 -0.87 -1.02
CA ASP A 42 -0.13 -2.07 -1.21
C ASP A 42 1.34 -1.75 -0.92
N GLU A 43 1.99 -2.66 -0.22
CA GLU A 43 3.43 -2.67 0.01
C GLU A 43 4.00 -4.00 -0.51
N ALA A 44 5.08 -3.94 -1.28
CA ALA A 44 5.75 -5.10 -1.82
C ALA A 44 7.01 -5.44 -1.01
N LYS A 45 7.22 -6.72 -0.70
CA LYS A 45 8.44 -7.22 -0.08
C LYS A 45 8.97 -8.42 -0.83
N TYR A 46 10.27 -8.39 -1.16
CA TYR A 46 10.95 -9.46 -1.88
C TYR A 46 11.82 -10.30 -0.94
N GLY A 47 11.78 -11.63 -1.12
CA GLY A 47 12.59 -12.59 -0.36
C GLY A 47 12.34 -12.48 1.13
N THR A 48 13.40 -12.22 1.89
CA THR A 48 13.39 -12.10 3.35
C THR A 48 13.07 -10.69 3.86
N SER A 49 12.72 -9.76 2.97
CA SER A 49 12.39 -8.39 3.35
C SER A 49 11.10 -8.33 4.16
N GLU A 50 11.09 -7.54 5.23
CA GLU A 50 9.93 -7.39 6.12
C GLU A 50 9.48 -5.93 6.25
N LEU A 51 8.25 -5.73 6.72
CA LEU A 51 7.75 -4.41 7.12
C LEU A 51 8.58 -3.85 8.27
N SER A 52 9.04 -2.61 8.15
CA SER A 52 9.79 -1.97 9.24
C SER A 52 8.88 -1.71 10.45
N LYS A 53 9.25 -2.20 11.63
CA LYS A 53 8.52 -1.94 12.88
C LYS A 53 8.92 -0.63 13.58
N GLY A 54 10.06 -0.04 13.19
CA GLY A 54 10.63 1.16 13.81
C GLY A 54 10.81 2.33 12.83
N ALA A 55 9.95 2.46 11.81
CA ALA A 55 10.04 3.60 10.91
C ALA A 55 9.63 4.91 11.62
N LYS A 56 10.07 6.05 11.05
CA LYS A 56 9.93 7.40 11.65
C LYS A 56 8.53 7.72 12.19
N ASP A 57 7.49 7.26 11.50
CA ASP A 57 6.09 7.55 11.83
C ASP A 57 5.36 6.31 12.37
N GLY A 58 6.09 5.38 13.00
CA GLY A 58 5.58 4.10 13.48
C GLY A 58 5.76 2.95 12.49
N ALA A 59 5.18 1.79 12.81
CA ALA A 59 5.31 0.59 11.98
C ALA A 59 4.82 0.86 10.53
N GLN A 60 5.56 0.36 9.55
CA GLN A 60 5.20 0.48 8.14
C GLN A 60 3.79 -0.10 7.90
N MET A 61 3.02 0.57 7.05
CA MET A 61 1.59 0.27 6.78
C MET A 61 0.62 0.47 7.96
N SER A 62 1.08 0.99 9.10
CA SER A 62 0.16 1.46 10.15
C SER A 62 -0.52 2.77 9.75
N ASP A 63 -1.62 3.09 10.43
CA ASP A 63 -2.32 4.37 10.27
C ASP A 63 -1.40 5.59 10.45
N PRO A 64 -0.61 5.68 11.55
CA PRO A 64 0.35 6.75 11.72
C PRO A 64 1.38 6.82 10.60
N TRP A 65 1.84 5.68 10.08
CA TRP A 65 2.84 5.65 9.02
C TRP A 65 2.29 6.12 7.68
N ILE A 66 1.10 5.65 7.30
CA ILE A 66 0.44 6.02 6.03
C ILE A 66 0.14 7.53 6.00
N LYS A 67 -0.37 8.08 7.12
CA LYS A 67 -0.71 9.50 7.26
C LYS A 67 0.54 10.37 7.51
N GLY A 68 1.59 9.77 8.07
CA GLY A 68 2.84 10.43 8.42
C GLY A 68 3.66 10.88 7.22
N SER A 69 4.57 11.83 7.45
CA SER A 69 5.50 12.38 6.45
C SER A 69 4.87 12.82 5.11
N LYS A 70 3.55 13.10 5.11
CA LYS A 70 2.75 13.46 3.92
C LYS A 70 2.83 12.42 2.79
N ARG A 71 2.93 11.13 3.11
CA ARG A 71 3.12 10.07 2.09
C ARG A 71 1.99 10.05 1.06
N LEU A 72 0.73 10.08 1.50
CA LEU A 72 -0.42 10.14 0.58
C LEU A 72 -0.41 11.41 -0.27
N GLU A 73 -0.23 12.60 0.35
CA GLU A 73 -0.22 13.87 -0.40
C GLU A 73 0.89 13.92 -1.47
N LYS A 74 2.07 13.37 -1.17
CA LYS A 74 3.19 13.29 -2.12
C LYS A 74 2.88 12.42 -3.33
N GLN A 75 2.06 11.38 -3.15
CA GLN A 75 1.79 10.40 -4.18
C GLN A 75 0.57 10.77 -5.05
N VAL A 76 -0.48 11.34 -4.46
CA VAL A 76 -1.75 11.61 -5.16
C VAL A 76 -2.23 13.06 -5.07
N GLY A 77 -1.46 13.94 -4.44
CA GLY A 77 -1.87 15.31 -4.16
C GLY A 77 -2.80 15.44 -2.95
N PRO A 78 -2.99 16.67 -2.44
CA PRO A 78 -3.67 16.92 -1.16
C PRO A 78 -5.15 16.58 -1.17
N GLU A 79 -5.87 16.84 -2.26
CA GLU A 79 -7.31 16.56 -2.35
C GLU A 79 -7.60 15.06 -2.26
N ARG A 80 -6.89 14.28 -3.08
CA ARG A 80 -7.06 12.83 -3.14
C ARG A 80 -6.56 12.15 -1.87
N ALA A 81 -5.49 12.65 -1.26
CA ALA A 81 -5.03 12.18 0.04
C ALA A 81 -6.11 12.32 1.11
N ARG A 82 -6.79 13.47 1.20
CA ARG A 82 -7.91 13.67 2.14
C ARG A 82 -9.06 12.70 1.88
N GLU A 83 -9.34 12.37 0.63
CA GLU A 83 -10.37 11.39 0.31
C GLU A 83 -10.02 9.98 0.81
N ILE A 84 -8.77 9.55 0.60
CA ILE A 84 -8.29 8.25 1.09
C ILE A 84 -8.30 8.23 2.61
N GLU A 85 -7.87 9.30 3.29
CA GLU A 85 -7.93 9.38 4.75
C GLU A 85 -9.36 9.31 5.28
N ARG A 86 -10.34 9.90 4.58
CA ARG A 86 -11.77 9.75 4.91
C ARG A 86 -12.24 8.31 4.72
N ALA A 87 -11.87 7.66 3.61
CA ALA A 87 -12.18 6.26 3.37
C ALA A 87 -11.56 5.35 4.44
N MET A 88 -10.33 5.61 4.88
CA MET A 88 -9.68 4.88 5.97
C MET A 88 -10.49 4.98 7.27
N LYS A 89 -11.00 6.18 7.60
CA LYS A 89 -11.86 6.38 8.79
C LYS A 89 -13.19 5.62 8.70
N LYS A 90 -13.71 5.42 7.49
CA LYS A 90 -14.95 4.67 7.23
C LYS A 90 -14.73 3.15 7.11
N GLY A 91 -13.49 2.67 7.16
CA GLY A 91 -13.18 1.26 6.91
C GLY A 91 -13.29 0.84 5.45
N GLU A 92 -13.27 1.80 4.51
CA GLU A 92 -13.38 1.56 3.06
C GLU A 92 -12.01 1.38 2.39
N VAL A 93 -10.96 1.08 3.16
CA VAL A 93 -9.59 0.91 2.66
C VAL A 93 -9.02 -0.40 3.17
N ASP A 94 -8.51 -1.20 2.24
CA ASP A 94 -7.69 -2.35 2.58
C ASP A 94 -6.21 -2.02 2.46
N ARG A 95 -5.45 -2.56 3.42
CA ARG A 95 -3.99 -2.50 3.45
C ARG A 95 -3.45 -3.88 3.12
N VAL A 96 -2.53 -3.95 2.18
CA VAL A 96 -2.09 -5.20 1.57
C VAL A 96 -0.58 -5.29 1.61
N LEU A 97 -0.08 -6.45 2.03
CA LEU A 97 1.31 -6.83 1.89
C LEU A 97 1.41 -7.86 0.77
N SER A 98 2.08 -7.50 -0.32
CA SER A 98 2.46 -8.41 -1.40
C SER A 98 3.85 -8.99 -1.10
N LYS A 99 3.95 -10.26 -0.69
CA LYS A 99 5.23 -10.97 -0.56
C LYS A 99 5.58 -11.69 -1.85
N ILE A 100 6.76 -11.40 -2.38
CA ILE A 100 7.33 -12.00 -3.58
C ILE A 100 8.48 -12.91 -3.17
N ASP A 101 8.40 -14.20 -3.48
CA ASP A 101 9.49 -15.14 -3.23
C ASP A 101 10.60 -15.04 -4.29
N GLU A 102 11.70 -15.77 -4.07
CA GLU A 102 12.86 -15.79 -4.98
C GLU A 102 12.53 -16.33 -6.39
N LYS A 103 11.38 -17.01 -6.54
CA LYS A 103 10.87 -17.53 -7.82
C LYS A 103 9.88 -16.56 -8.48
N GLY A 104 9.63 -15.40 -7.87
CA GLY A 104 8.69 -14.40 -8.35
C GLY A 104 7.21 -14.71 -8.05
N LYS A 105 6.91 -15.72 -7.23
CA LYS A 105 5.54 -16.02 -6.81
C LYS A 105 5.06 -14.96 -5.83
N VAL A 106 3.88 -14.42 -6.09
CA VAL A 106 3.25 -13.39 -5.25
C VAL A 106 2.23 -14.04 -4.32
N THR A 107 2.28 -13.68 -3.03
CA THR A 107 1.27 -13.99 -2.03
C THR A 107 0.86 -12.70 -1.31
N THR A 108 -0.45 -12.51 -1.11
CA THR A 108 -1.02 -11.27 -0.60
C THR A 108 -1.66 -11.47 0.77
N TYR A 109 -1.44 -10.51 1.67
CA TYR A 109 -1.91 -10.55 3.05
C TYR A 109 -2.57 -9.24 3.45
N LYS A 110 -3.61 -9.32 4.26
CA LYS A 110 -4.35 -8.16 4.77
C LYS A 110 -3.63 -7.65 6.01
N LEU A 111 -3.56 -6.33 6.14
CA LEU A 111 -2.97 -5.68 7.30
C LEU A 111 -4.03 -4.91 8.11
N ASP A 112 -3.95 -4.98 9.43
CA ASP A 112 -4.73 -4.13 10.34
C ASP A 112 -4.22 -2.67 10.36
N LYS A 113 -4.83 -1.82 11.20
CA LYS A 113 -4.46 -0.40 11.33
C LYS A 113 -3.13 -0.18 12.06
N GLN A 114 -2.57 -1.22 12.66
CA GLN A 114 -1.27 -1.23 13.32
C GLN A 114 -0.16 -1.77 12.41
N GLY A 115 -0.48 -2.22 11.19
CA GLY A 115 0.48 -2.80 10.26
C GLY A 115 0.84 -4.26 10.60
N ASN A 116 -0.08 -4.99 11.21
CA ASN A 116 0.06 -6.43 11.45
C ASN A 116 -0.75 -7.23 10.45
N VAL A 117 -0.21 -8.38 10.03
CA VAL A 117 -0.90 -9.33 9.16
C VAL A 117 -2.09 -9.94 9.90
N THR A 118 -3.27 -9.90 9.29
CA THR A 118 -4.51 -10.48 9.83
C THR A 118 -4.97 -11.73 9.09
N GLY A 119 -4.41 -11.99 7.91
CA GLY A 119 -4.69 -13.19 7.11
C GLY A 119 -4.40 -12.95 5.63
N PRO A 120 -4.69 -13.92 4.76
CA PRO A 120 -4.64 -13.74 3.31
C PRO A 120 -5.55 -12.59 2.84
N TRP A 121 -5.13 -11.86 1.82
CA TRP A 121 -5.91 -10.81 1.16
C TRP A 121 -6.07 -11.17 -0.31
N PRO A 122 -7.28 -10.98 -0.89
CA PRO A 122 -7.82 -11.67 -2.06
C PRO A 122 -6.80 -12.09 -3.11
#